data_AF-A0A382IK00-F1
#
_entry.id   AF-A0A382IK00-F1
#
_cell.length_a   1.000
_cell.length_b   1.000
_cell.length_c   1.000
_cell.angle_alpha   90.00
_cell.angle_beta   90.00
_cell.angle_gamma   90.00
#
_symmetry.space_group_name_H-M   'P 1'
#
loop_
_entity.id
_entity.type
_entity.pdbx_description
1 polymer ?
#
loop_
_entity_poly.entity_id
_entity_poly.type
_entity_poly.pdbx_seq_one_letter_code
_entity_poly.pdbx_strand_id
1 'polypeptide(L)' 'MLMRLVRDSARRGHIVLNDTDHPKESCGVFGVYGPGEDVARLTFYGLYALQHRGQESAGIATSNGKDFSLHTG' A
#
# COMPACT_ATOMS: atom_id res chain seq x y z
N MET A 1 0.96 8.61 7.85
CA MET A 1 0.65 7.17 7.69
C MET A 1 1.22 6.73 6.35
N LEU A 2 2.09 5.72 6.35
CA LEU A 2 3.07 5.54 5.27
C LEU A 2 2.54 4.70 4.11
N MET A 3 2.83 5.14 2.90
CA MET A 3 2.59 4.44 1.64
C MET A 3 3.14 3.01 1.62
N ARG A 4 2.32 2.05 1.20
CA ARG A 4 2.83 0.79 0.65
C ARG A 4 2.32 0.52 -0.75
N LEU A 5 3.23 -0.02 -1.55
CA LEU A 5 3.01 -0.53 -2.89
C LEU A 5 2.21 -1.84 -2.83
N VAL A 6 0.98 -1.79 -3.33
CA VAL A 6 0.02 -2.89 -3.45
C VAL A 6 0.04 -3.39 -4.90
N ARG A 7 -0.20 -4.68 -5.15
CA ARG A 7 -0.12 -5.27 -6.50
C ARG A 7 -1.40 -5.98 -6.90
N ASP A 8 -1.77 -5.78 -8.16
CA ASP A 8 -2.93 -6.37 -8.85
C ASP A 8 -2.52 -7.46 -9.87
N SER A 9 -1.22 -7.79 -10.01
CA SER A 9 -0.78 -8.67 -11.10
C SER A 9 0.21 -9.73 -10.67
N ALA A 10 0.04 -10.92 -11.26
CA ALA A 10 0.70 -12.17 -10.91
C ALA A 10 2.21 -12.26 -11.16
N ARG A 11 2.87 -11.15 -11.48
CA ARG A 11 4.33 -11.10 -11.58
C ARG A 11 4.94 -10.84 -10.21
N ARG A 12 5.66 -11.83 -9.68
CA ARG A 12 6.59 -11.66 -8.56
C ARG A 12 7.78 -10.78 -8.99
N GLY A 13 7.58 -9.46 -9.08
CA GLY A 13 8.71 -8.54 -8.92
C GLY A 13 9.19 -8.59 -7.47
N HIS A 14 10.48 -8.67 -7.21
CA HIS A 14 10.98 -8.52 -5.85
C HIS A 14 10.68 -7.07 -5.39
N ILE A 15 9.73 -6.85 -4.47
CA ILE A 15 9.69 -5.57 -3.76
C ILE A 15 10.85 -5.66 -2.79
N VAL A 16 11.97 -5.01 -3.10
CA VAL A 16 13.04 -4.82 -2.13
C VAL A 16 12.51 -3.81 -1.11
N LEU A 17 11.81 -4.30 -0.10
CA LEU A 17 11.60 -3.54 1.12
C LEU A 17 12.97 -3.55 1.80
N ASN A 18 13.66 -2.43 1.79
CA ASN A 18 14.91 -2.30 2.53
C ASN A 18 14.54 -2.51 4.01
N ASP A 19 15.20 -3.43 4.72
CA ASP A 19 14.85 -3.78 6.12
C ASP A 19 14.95 -2.59 7.10
N THR A 20 15.53 -1.48 6.66
CA THR A 20 15.63 -0.22 7.39
C THR A 20 14.39 0.67 7.29
N ASP A 21 13.42 0.36 6.43
CA ASP A 21 12.15 1.09 6.27
C ASP A 21 11.07 0.54 7.21
N HIS A 22 11.35 0.60 8.52
CA HIS A 22 10.38 0.28 9.56
C HIS A 22 9.59 1.55 9.93
N PRO A 23 8.26 1.46 10.09
CA PRO A 23 7.44 2.58 10.56
C PRO A 23 7.95 3.06 11.93
N LYS A 24 8.48 4.29 12.00
CA LYS A 24 9.15 4.80 13.20
C LYS A 24 8.21 5.45 14.22
N GLU A 25 7.06 5.94 13.76
CA GLU A 25 6.09 6.73 14.55
C GLU A 25 4.68 6.31 14.13
N SER A 26 3.84 5.85 15.06
CA SER A 26 2.42 5.41 14.98
C SER A 26 1.82 4.84 13.69
N CYS A 27 2.49 4.76 12.54
CA CYS A 27 1.90 4.59 11.22
C CYS A 27 1.33 3.19 11.01
N GLY A 28 0.14 3.14 10.42
CA GLY A 28 -0.47 1.91 9.92
C GLY A 28 0.02 1.56 8.52
N VAL A 29 0.10 0.26 8.22
CA VAL A 29 0.47 -0.24 6.91
C VAL A 29 -0.46 -1.36 6.48
N PHE A 30 -0.95 -1.29 5.24
CA PHE A 30 -1.83 -2.29 4.65
C PHE A 30 -1.35 -2.68 3.25
N GLY A 31 -1.45 -3.95 2.90
CA GLY A 31 -1.09 -4.46 1.58
C GLY A 31 -1.98 -5.64 1.21
N VAL A 32 -2.43 -5.65 -0.04
CA VAL A 32 -3.25 -6.71 -0.63
C VAL A 32 -2.65 -7.15 -1.97
N TYR A 33 -2.86 -8.41 -2.30
CA TYR A 33 -2.53 -8.96 -3.60
C TYR A 33 -3.71 -9.81 -4.04
N GLY A 34 -4.35 -9.41 -5.14
CA GLY A 34 -5.56 -10.04 -5.64
C GLY A 34 -5.69 -9.78 -7.14
N PRO A 35 -5.17 -10.68 -8.00
CA PRO A 35 -5.24 -10.48 -9.43
C PRO A 35 -6.68 -10.38 -9.94
N GLY A 36 -7.01 -9.28 -10.62
CA GLY A 36 -8.36 -9.05 -11.16
C GLY A 36 -9.35 -8.50 -10.13
N GLU A 37 -8.88 -8.17 -8.92
CA GLU A 37 -9.66 -7.52 -7.88
C GLU A 37 -9.37 -6.01 -7.83
N ASP A 38 -10.30 -5.21 -7.31
CA ASP A 38 -10.05 -3.79 -7.05
C ASP A 38 -9.17 -3.62 -5.80
N VAL A 39 -7.88 -3.94 -5.94
CA VAL A 39 -6.89 -3.86 -4.86
C VAL A 39 -6.70 -2.42 -4.35
N ALA A 40 -6.97 -1.41 -5.18
CA ALA A 40 -6.91 -0.01 -4.78
C ALA A 40 -7.99 0.29 -3.73
N ARG A 41 -9.23 -0.10 -4.01
CA ARG A 41 -10.37 0.08 -3.09
C ARG A 41 -10.22 -0.74 -1.81
N LEU A 42 -9.77 -1.99 -1.91
CA LEU A 42 -9.50 -2.82 -0.73
C LEU A 42 -8.43 -2.20 0.16
N THR A 43 -7.38 -1.64 -0.45
CA THR A 43 -6.32 -0.92 0.27
C THR A 43 -6.83 0.32 0.96
N PHE A 44 -7.69 1.10 0.28
CA PHE A 44 -8.33 2.26 0.88
C PHE A 44 -9.10 1.89 2.16
N TYR A 45 -9.92 0.85 2.13
CA TYR A 45 -10.66 0.42 3.32
C TYR A 45 -9.76 -0.13 4.43
N GLY A 46 -8.71 -0.88 4.08
CA GLY A 46 -7.72 -1.34 5.05
C GLY A 46 -6.99 -0.19 5.74
N LEU A 47 -6.60 0.83 4.98
CA LEU A 47 -6.00 2.06 5.49
C LEU A 47 -7.00 2.86 6.35
N TYR A 48 -8.26 2.96 5.94
CA TYR A 48 -9.32 3.61 6.71
C TYR A 48 -9.52 2.97 8.09
N ALA A 49 -9.53 1.63 8.17
CA ALA A 49 -9.60 0.92 9.45
C ALA A 49 -8.39 1.24 10.37
N LEU A 50 -7.25 1.60 9.79
CA LEU A 50 -6.03 1.97 10.51
C LEU A 50 -5.91 3.48 10.78
N GLN A 51 -6.90 4.31 10.48
CA GLN A 51 -6.79 5.78 10.67
C GLN A 51 -6.44 6.20 12.11
N HIS A 52 -6.79 5.36 13.10
CA HIS A 52 -6.47 5.59 14.51
C HIS A 52 -4.95 5.56 14.82
N ARG A 53 -4.15 5.12 13.83
CA ARG A 53 -2.69 5.07 13.87
C ARG A 53 -2.03 6.30 13.24
N GLY A 54 -2.80 7.21 12.64
CA GLY A 54 -2.26 8.48 12.15
C GLY A 54 -3.20 9.16 11.17
N GLN A 55 -3.38 10.48 11.34
CA GLN A 55 -4.32 11.29 10.54
C GLN A 55 -3.63 12.30 9.62
N GLU A 56 -2.30 12.32 9.60
CA GLU A 56 -1.52 13.42 9.00
C GLU A 56 -1.31 13.27 7.49
N SER A 57 -1.30 12.04 7.00
CA SER A 57 -1.11 11.70 5.59
C SER A 57 -1.41 10.23 5.34
N ALA A 58 -1.82 9.89 4.13
CA ALA A 58 -1.95 8.52 3.66
C ALA A 58 -1.53 8.39 2.19
N GLY A 59 -1.21 7.17 1.77
CA GLY A 59 -0.99 6.96 0.36
C GLY A 59 -1.11 5.51 -0.06
N ILE A 60 -1.50 5.34 -1.32
CA ILE A 60 -1.72 4.05 -1.96
C ILE A 60 -0.85 4.02 -3.21
N ALA A 61 -0.12 2.92 -3.36
CA ALA A 61 0.48 2.58 -4.65
C ALA A 61 -0.15 1.29 -5.16
N THR A 62 -0.45 1.19 -6.45
CA THR A 62 -0.93 -0.04 -7.09
C THR A 62 -0.07 -0.42 -8.28
N SER A 63 -0.08 -1.70 -8.69
CA SER A 63 0.62 -2.15 -9.91
C SER A 63 -0.12 -3.27 -10.61
N ASN A 64 -0.31 -3.12 -11.92
CA ASN A 64 -0.79 -4.19 -12.82
C ASN A 64 0.36 -5.07 -13.35
N GLY A 65 1.55 -4.99 -12.76
CA GLY A 65 2.74 -5.76 -13.15
C GLY A 65 3.45 -5.25 -14.41
N LYS A 66 2.96 -4.15 -15.01
CA LYS A 66 3.62 -3.39 -16.07
C LYS A 66 3.89 -1.96 -15.62
N ASP A 67 2.89 -1.35 -15.00
CA ASP A 67 2.88 0.05 -14.58
C ASP A 67 2.63 0.16 -13.07
N PHE A 68 2.94 1.33 -12.54
CA PHE A 68 2.67 1.71 -11.16
C PHE A 68 1.75 2.95 -11.15
N SER A 69 0.74 2.93 -10.29
CA SER A 69 -0.07 4.11 -9.97
C SER A 69 0.17 4.49 -8.52
N LEU A 70 0.32 5.78 -8.24
CA LEU A 70 0.66 6.30 -6.93
C LEU A 70 -0.27 7.46 -6.59
N HIS A 71 -0.86 7.44 -5.40
CA HIS A 71 -1.69 8.53 -4.90
C HIS A 71 -1.37 8.81 -3.42
N THR A 72 -0.99 10.05 -3.11
CA THR A 72 -0.79 10.59 -1.75
C THR A 72 -1.90 11.59 -1.42
N GLY A 73 -2.37 11.57 -0.17
CA GLY A 73 -3.25 12.58 0.41
C GLY A 73 -2.88 12.89 1.86
#